data_AF-A0A424JBX4-F1
#
_entry.id   AF-A0A424JBX4-F1
#
_cell.length_a   1.000
_cell.length_b   1.000
_cell.length_c   1.000
_cell.angle_alpha   90.00
_cell.angle_beta   90.00
_cell.angle_gamma   90.00
#
_symmetry.space_group_name_H-M   'P 1'
#
loop_
_entity.id
_entity.type
_entity.pdbx_description
1 polymer ?
#
loop_
_entity_poly.entity_id
_entity_poly.type
_entity_poly.pdbx_seq_one_letter_code
_entity_poly.pdbx_strand_id
1 'polypeptide(L)'
;MFTIHYGSDSVYVIMSGEVGIFINEDASDDPVVVLSTSDVVGEMDVIANPPRSATLRAQGAVRCLCILADDFMNLIRDNPEVSLSVLRQIVDRLTHTAQVLEALKREQANASSPQAS
;
A
#
# COMPACT_ATOMS: atom_id res chain seq x y z
N MET A 1 -0.62 12.79 14.74
CA MET A 1 -0.09 11.77 13.81
C MET A 1 -0.82 10.48 14.13
N PHE A 2 -1.69 10.00 13.23
CA PHE A 2 -2.38 8.71 13.42
C PHE A 2 -1.61 7.67 12.61
N THR A 3 -0.87 6.82 13.31
CA THR A 3 -0.23 5.65 12.71
C THR A 3 -1.25 4.53 12.77
N ILE A 4 -1.65 4.00 11.62
CA ILE A 4 -2.49 2.80 11.65
C ILE A 4 -1.55 1.64 11.96
N HIS A 5 -1.55 1.20 13.22
CA HIS A 5 -0.93 -0.05 13.61
C HIS A 5 -1.84 -1.18 13.13
N TYR A 6 -1.65 -1.65 11.90
CA TYR A 6 -2.39 -2.82 11.41
C TYR A 6 -2.01 -4.02 12.25
N GLY A 7 -2.95 -4.60 12.99
CA GLY A 7 -2.89 -6.02 13.34
C GLY A 7 -3.31 -6.82 12.11
N SER A 8 -2.90 -8.08 12.01
CA SER A 8 -3.34 -9.07 11.00
C SER A 8 -4.86 -9.32 10.96
N ASP A 9 -5.63 -8.54 11.71
CA ASP A 9 -6.97 -8.87 12.16
C ASP A 9 -8.00 -7.93 11.53
N SER A 10 -7.58 -6.97 10.68
CA SER A 10 -8.51 -6.04 10.02
C SER A 10 -7.97 -5.45 8.71
N VAL A 11 -8.88 -5.24 7.78
CA VAL A 11 -8.70 -4.52 6.51
C VAL A 11 -9.46 -3.21 6.57
N TYR A 12 -8.93 -2.18 5.92
CA TYR A 12 -9.55 -0.86 5.90
C TYR A 12 -9.80 -0.39 4.47
N VAL A 13 -10.98 0.18 4.24
CA VAL A 13 -11.36 0.83 3.00
C VAL A 13 -11.40 2.34 3.24
N ILE A 14 -10.65 3.11 2.47
CA ILE A 14 -10.62 4.57 2.62
C ILE A 14 -11.93 5.15 2.06
N MET A 15 -12.71 5.80 2.92
CA MET A 15 -13.98 6.43 2.57
C MET A 15 -13.82 7.91 2.21
N SER A 16 -12.80 8.57 2.75
CA SER A 16 -12.42 9.95 2.42
C SER A 16 -11.04 10.28 2.99
N GLY A 17 -10.29 11.15 2.31
CA GLY A 17 -8.93 11.55 2.70
C GLY A 17 -7.85 10.72 2.01
N GLU A 18 -6.61 10.91 2.43
CA GLU A 18 -5.42 10.30 1.82
C GLU A 18 -4.53 9.60 2.85
N VAL A 19 -3.91 8.49 2.45
CA VAL A 19 -3.02 7.69 3.28
C VAL A 19 -1.72 7.43 2.53
N GLY A 20 -0.60 7.86 3.08
CA GLY A 20 0.73 7.60 2.52
C GLY A 20 1.33 6.28 3.00
N ILE A 21 2.02 5.58 2.10
CA ILE A 21 2.81 4.38 2.37
C ILE A 21 4.31 4.73 2.49
N PHE A 22 4.95 4.31 3.59
CA PHE A 22 6.36 4.59 3.90
C PHE A 22 7.12 3.30 4.16
N ILE A 23 8.31 3.10 3.57
CA ILE A 23 9.09 1.86 3.74
C ILE A 23 9.94 1.90 5.02
N ASN A 24 10.38 3.09 5.48
CA ASN A 24 11.14 3.28 6.70
C ASN A 24 10.41 4.23 7.65
N GLU A 25 10.33 3.87 8.93
CA GLU A 25 9.72 4.72 9.96
C GLU A 25 10.42 6.08 10.10
N ASP A 26 11.73 6.13 9.86
CA ASP A 26 12.57 7.33 10.02
C ASP A 26 12.79 8.14 8.74
N ALA A 27 12.24 7.73 7.58
CA ALA A 27 12.42 8.48 6.34
C ALA A 27 11.60 9.79 6.36
N SER A 28 12.28 10.92 6.12
CA SER A 28 11.66 12.24 6.09
C SER A 28 10.83 12.46 4.81
N ASP A 29 9.56 12.74 5.08
CA ASP A 29 8.56 13.52 4.34
C ASP A 29 7.77 12.90 3.19
N ASP A 30 8.35 12.19 2.21
CA ASP A 30 7.56 11.77 1.04
C ASP A 30 7.10 10.30 1.08
N PRO A 31 5.80 10.01 0.88
CA PRO A 31 5.30 8.65 0.76
C PRO A 31 5.75 8.03 -0.57
N VAL A 32 6.01 6.73 -0.56
CA VAL A 32 6.29 5.94 -1.78
C VAL A 32 5.04 5.84 -2.65
N VAL A 33 3.87 5.77 -2.01
CA VAL A 33 2.56 5.72 -2.66
C VAL A 33 1.56 6.49 -1.80
N VAL A 34 0.67 7.26 -2.43
CA VAL A 34 -0.51 7.85 -1.77
C VAL A 34 -1.75 7.08 -2.20
N LEU A 35 -2.53 6.68 -1.22
CA LEU A 35 -3.81 6.00 -1.37
C LEU A 35 -4.94 6.96 -1.06
N SER A 36 -6.08 6.77 -1.72
CA SER A 36 -7.22 7.67 -1.68
C SER A 36 -8.53 6.91 -1.57
N THR A 37 -9.64 7.58 -1.82
CA THR A 37 -10.98 7.00 -1.62
C THR A 37 -11.18 5.74 -2.47
N SER A 38 -11.75 4.70 -1.87
CA SER A 38 -11.94 3.34 -2.42
C SER A 38 -10.70 2.44 -2.42
N ASP A 39 -9.52 2.96 -2.05
CA ASP A 39 -8.36 2.09 -1.85
C ASP A 39 -8.51 1.24 -0.59
N VAL A 40 -8.07 -0.02 -0.72
CA VAL A 40 -8.02 -0.99 0.37
C VAL A 40 -6.60 -1.05 0.93
N VAL A 41 -6.47 -1.21 2.25
CA VAL A 41 -5.20 -1.39 2.97
C VAL A 41 -5.30 -2.45 4.05
N GLY A 42 -4.18 -3.14 4.30
CA GLY A 42 -4.13 -4.27 5.24
C GLY A 42 -4.66 -5.58 4.64
N GLU A 43 -5.11 -5.54 3.39
CA GLU A 43 -5.55 -6.72 2.63
C GLU A 43 -4.41 -7.73 2.46
N MET A 44 -3.18 -7.25 2.28
CA MET A 44 -2.02 -8.13 2.13
C MET A 44 -1.74 -8.91 3.41
N ASP A 45 -1.88 -8.29 4.58
CA ASP A 45 -1.69 -8.95 5.89
C ASP A 45 -2.72 -10.06 6.09
N VAL A 46 -3.98 -9.82 5.72
CA VAL A 46 -5.07 -10.78 5.86
C VAL A 46 -5.01 -11.89 4.79
N ILE A 47 -4.65 -11.56 3.54
CA ILE A 47 -4.67 -12.52 2.42
C ILE A 47 -3.40 -13.37 2.35
N ALA A 48 -2.22 -12.76 2.55
CA ALA A 48 -0.93 -13.36 2.25
C ALA A 48 0.00 -13.50 3.46
N ASN A 49 -0.35 -12.91 4.61
CA ASN A 49 0.48 -12.86 5.83
C ASN A 49 1.98 -12.60 5.57
N PRO A 50 2.35 -11.58 4.76
CA PRO A 50 3.74 -11.26 4.48
C PRO A 50 4.44 -10.63 5.69
N PRO A 51 5.78 -10.63 5.73
CA PRO A 51 6.51 -9.80 6.68
C PRO A 51 6.15 -8.32 6.45
N ARG A 52 5.80 -7.61 7.53
CA ARG A 52 5.44 -6.18 7.48
C ARG A 52 6.59 -5.38 6.88
N SER A 53 6.31 -4.66 5.80
CA SER A 53 7.33 -3.98 5.00
C SER A 53 7.07 -2.48 4.83
N ALA A 54 5.96 -1.96 5.35
CA ALA A 54 5.61 -0.55 5.23
C ALA A 54 4.76 -0.02 6.39
N THR A 55 4.90 1.26 6.67
CA THR A 55 4.09 2.06 7.60
C THR A 55 3.08 2.88 6.82
N LEU A 56 1.82 2.91 7.26
CA LEU A 56 0.80 3.80 6.69
C LEU A 56 0.54 4.99 7.60
N ARG A 57 0.46 6.19 7.00
CA ARG A 57 0.20 7.44 7.73
C ARG A 57 -0.91 8.22 7.04
N ALA A 58 -1.88 8.69 7.81
CA ALA A 58 -2.91 9.59 7.31
C ALA A 58 -2.28 10.94 6.90
N GLN A 59 -2.62 11.42 5.71
CA GLN A 59 -2.27 12.75 5.22
C GLN A 59 -3.42 13.72 5.52
N GLY A 60 -3.54 14.08 6.80
CA GLY A 60 -4.63 14.91 7.31
C GLY A 60 -5.82 14.08 7.81
N ALA A 61 -7.05 14.57 7.58
CA ALA A 61 -8.27 13.93 8.05
C ALA A 61 -8.67 12.77 7.12
N VAL A 62 -8.73 11.57 7.67
CA VAL A 62 -9.10 10.35 6.94
C VAL A 62 -10.27 9.66 7.65
N ARG A 63 -11.22 9.15 6.87
CA ARG A 63 -12.25 8.21 7.35
C ARG A 63 -12.08 6.89 6.62
N CYS A 64 -12.08 5.81 7.38
CA CYS A 64 -12.02 4.46 6.84
C CYS A 64 -13.19 3.62 7.36
N LEU A 65 -13.67 2.70 6.53
CA LEU A 65 -14.43 1.55 6.97
C LEU A 65 -13.43 0.49 7.45
N CYS A 66 -13.59 0.02 8.68
CA CYS A 66 -12.83 -1.10 9.22
C CYS A 66 -13.63 -2.38 9.04
N ILE A 67 -13.00 -3.42 8.50
CA ILE A 67 -13.58 -4.75 8.29
C ILE A 67 -12.65 -5.75 8.98
N LEU A 68 -13.19 -6.59 9.85
CA LEU A 68 -12.38 -7.63 10.53
C LEU A 68 -11.89 -8.66 9.50
N ALA A 69 -10.74 -9.30 9.77
CA ALA A 69 -10.12 -10.23 8.84
C ALA A 69 -11.06 -11.36 8.40
N ASP A 70 -11.76 -12.00 9.34
CA ASP A 70 -12.71 -13.06 9.04
C ASP A 70 -13.88 -12.58 8.17
N ASP A 71 -14.42 -11.40 8.49
CA ASP A 71 -15.51 -10.78 7.73
C ASP A 71 -15.05 -10.42 6.31
N PHE A 72 -13.82 -9.93 6.16
CA PHE A 72 -13.23 -9.63 4.86
C PHE A 72 -13.02 -10.89 4.02
N MET A 73 -12.54 -11.97 4.63
CA MET A 73 -12.37 -13.27 3.95
C MET A 73 -13.72 -13.85 3.51
N ASN A 74 -14.77 -13.70 4.32
CA ASN A 74 -16.13 -14.07 3.93
C ASN A 74 -16.65 -13.20 2.78
N LEU A 75 -16.43 -11.88 2.85
CA LEU A 75 -16.84 -10.95 1.79
C LEU A 75 -16.21 -11.32 0.43
N ILE A 76 -14.91 -11.61 0.40
CA ILE A 76 -14.19 -12.06 -0.80
C ILE A 76 -14.72 -13.42 -1.29
N ARG A 77 -15.02 -14.35 -0.38
CA ARG A 77 -15.53 -15.68 -0.76
C ARG A 77 -16.90 -15.60 -1.40
N ASP A 78 -17.77 -14.75 -0.86
CA ASP A 78 -19.19 -14.70 -1.23
C ASP A 78 -19.48 -13.69 -2.35
N ASN A 79 -18.56 -12.75 -2.63
CA ASN A 79 -18.77 -11.67 -3.60
C ASN A 79 -17.61 -11.59 -4.62
N PRO A 80 -17.69 -12.32 -5.75
CA PRO A 80 -16.62 -12.37 -6.76
C PRO A 80 -16.22 -11.01 -7.33
N GLU A 81 -17.13 -10.06 -7.41
CA GLU A 81 -16.86 -8.70 -7.89
C GLU A 81 -15.92 -7.93 -6.94
N VAL A 82 -16.11 -8.08 -5.63
CA VAL A 82 -15.23 -7.50 -4.60
C VAL A 82 -13.83 -8.10 -4.72
N SER A 83 -13.75 -9.41 -4.87
CA SER A 83 -12.49 -10.15 -5.04
C SER A 83 -11.72 -9.68 -6.26
N LEU A 84 -12.41 -9.49 -7.38
CA LEU A 84 -11.80 -8.98 -8.59
C LEU A 84 -11.35 -7.52 -8.45
N SER A 85 -12.07 -6.69 -7.69
CA SER A 85 -11.67 -5.31 -7.38
C SER A 85 -10.38 -5.28 -6.57
N VAL A 86 -10.29 -6.08 -5.50
CA VAL A 86 -9.08 -6.19 -4.67
C VAL A 86 -7.90 -6.72 -5.49
N LEU A 87 -8.12 -7.75 -6.32
CA LEU A 87 -7.07 -8.29 -7.19
C LEU A 87 -6.51 -7.24 -8.15
N ARG A 88 -7.36 -6.40 -8.77
CA ARG A 88 -6.90 -5.31 -9.64
C ARG A 88 -6.02 -4.33 -8.89
N GLN A 89 -6.43 -3.90 -7.69
CA GLN A 89 -5.62 -2.99 -6.86
C GLN A 89 -4.23 -3.58 -6.54
N ILE A 90 -4.16 -4.89 -6.23
CA ILE A 90 -2.89 -5.56 -5.97
C ILE A 90 -2.01 -5.59 -7.23
N VAL A 91 -2.58 -5.90 -8.39
CA VAL A 91 -1.87 -5.91 -9.68
C VAL A 91 -1.34 -4.52 -10.04
N ASP A 92 -2.14 -3.47 -9.83
CA ASP A 92 -1.74 -2.09 -10.09
C ASP A 92 -0.56 -1.68 -9.19
N ARG A 93 -0.63 -2.01 -7.90
CA ARG A 93 0.45 -1.74 -6.94
C ARG A 93 1.73 -2.51 -7.25
N LEU A 94 1.62 -3.78 -7.64
CA LEU A 94 2.77 -4.59 -8.06
C LEU A 94 3.44 -3.99 -9.29
N THR A 95 2.65 -3.58 -10.28
CA THR A 95 3.14 -2.98 -11.53
C THR A 95 3.82 -1.64 -11.26
N HIS A 96 3.20 -0.78 -10.45
CA HIS A 96 3.78 0.51 -10.06
C HIS A 96 5.11 0.33 -9.32
N THR A 97 5.15 -0.59 -8.35
CA THR A 97 6.38 -0.87 -7.59
C THR A 97 7.50 -1.39 -8.49
N ALA A 98 7.19 -2.28 -9.45
CA ALA A 98 8.17 -2.77 -10.42
C ALA A 98 8.71 -1.64 -11.32
N GLN A 99 7.84 -0.73 -11.77
CA GLN A 99 8.25 0.43 -12.59
C GLN A 99 9.17 1.38 -11.81
N VAL A 100 8.84 1.68 -10.56
CA VAL A 100 9.68 2.51 -9.68
C VAL A 100 11.04 1.87 -9.47
N LEU A 101 11.09 0.55 -9.22
CA LEU A 101 12.36 -0.17 -9.06
C LEU A 101 13.23 -0.10 -10.31
N GLU A 102 12.65 -0.27 -11.50
CA GLU A 102 13.38 -0.16 -12.76
C GLU A 102 13.87 1.27 -13.05
N ALA A 103 13.09 2.30 -12.68
CA ALA A 103 13.52 3.69 -12.79
C ALA A 103 14.72 3.99 -11.87
N LEU A 104 14.65 3.58 -10.60
CA LEU A 104 15.73 3.77 -9.62
C LEU A 104 17.02 3.04 -10.05
N LYS A 105 16.91 1.82 -10.58
CA LYS A 105 18.07 1.08 -11.13
C LYS A 105 18.73 1.84 -12.28
N ARG A 106 17.95 2.45 -13.18
CA ARG A 106 18.49 3.23 -14.30
C ARG A 106 19.19 4.50 -13.83
N GLU A 107 18.63 5.20 -12.85
CA GLU A 107 19.26 6.39 -12.26
C GLU A 107 20.60 6.05 -11.60
N GLN A 108 20.67 4.95 -10.84
CA GLN A 108 21.93 4.48 -10.26
C GLN A 108 22.95 4.09 -11.33
N ALA A 109 22.54 3.40 -12.40
CA ALA A 109 23.43 3.05 -13.51
C ALA A 109 23.99 4.30 -14.22
N ASN A 110 23.17 5.33 -14.41
CA ASN A 110 23.59 6.61 -14.99
C ASN A 110 24.50 7.42 -14.04
N ALA A 111 24.24 7.41 -12.73
CA ALA A 111 25.07 8.09 -11.73
C ALA A 111 26.42 7.41 -11.49
N SER A 112 26.53 6.10 -11.78
CA SER A 112 27.74 5.29 -11.58
C SER A 112 28.72 5.35 -12.76
N SER A 113 28.41 6.10 -13.82
CA SER A 113 29.29 6.27 -14.98
C SER A 113 30.07 7.59 -14.83
N PRO A 114 31.36 7.58 -14.41
CA PRO A 114 32.15 8.80 -14.39
C PRO A 114 32.35 9.28 -15.83
N GLN A 115 32.05 10.55 -16.10
CA GLN A 115 32.46 11.20 -17.35
C GLN A 115 33.99 11.08 -17.46
N ALA A 116 34.44 10.18 -18.32
CA ALA A 116 35.82 10.14 -18.77
C ALA A 116 36.03 11.33 -19.71
N SER A 117 36.86 12.28 -19.29
CA SER A 117 37.48 13.30 -20.14
C SER A 117 38.92 13.47 -19.69
#